data_AF-A0A351VFR3-F1
#
_entry.id   AF-A0A351VFR3-F1
#
_cell.length_a   1.000
_cell.length_b   1.000
_cell.length_c   1.000
_cell.angle_alpha   90.00
_cell.angle_beta   90.00
_cell.angle_gamma   90.00
#
_symmetry.space_group_name_H-M   'P 1'
#
loop_
_entity.id
_entity.type
_entity.pdbx_description
1 polymer ?
#
loop_
_entity_poly.entity_id
_entity_poly.type
_entity_poly.pdbx_seq_one_letter_code
_entity_poly.pdbx_strand_id
1 'polypeptide(L)'
;MGMFEEVKQGLESCGIPERMRGGITRYIFDGIPPGEFLQAVIKNDLKAAVGLADDENRTILNRYVVFFYNHAPAGCWGGPEQFENWVKKFADKDKPKKIKLICPKCGSDNVWKDAIAYWSPEKQEWKLQATYDQMGCSDCGEESDELIEVES
;
A
#
# COMPACT_ATOMS: atom_id res chain seq x y z
N MET A 1 -7.22 24.55 6.78
CA MET A 1 -5.77 24.25 6.87
C MET A 1 -5.60 22.85 6.27
N GLY A 2 -4.48 22.54 5.61
CA GLY A 2 -4.30 21.19 5.03
C GLY A 2 -3.82 20.21 6.09
N MET A 3 -4.19 18.92 5.97
CA MET A 3 -3.79 17.84 6.90
C MET A 3 -2.28 17.81 7.16
N PHE A 4 -1.47 18.11 6.13
CA PHE A 4 -0.01 18.20 6.25
C PHE A 4 0.46 19.26 7.24
N GLU A 5 -0.18 20.44 7.21
CA GLU A 5 0.18 21.56 8.07
C GLU A 5 -0.28 21.34 9.51
N GLU A 6 -1.45 20.71 9.69
CA GLU A 6 -1.97 20.33 11.00
C GLU A 6 -1.05 19.31 11.70
N VAL A 7 -0.57 18.31 10.96
CA VAL A 7 0.40 17.33 11.47
C VAL A 7 1.71 18.01 11.86
N LYS A 8 2.23 18.92 11.03
CA LYS A 8 3.45 19.68 11.36
C LYS A 8 3.29 20.53 12.61
N GLN A 9 2.19 21.27 12.70
CA GLN A 9 1.88 22.10 13.86
C GLN A 9 1.70 21.23 15.12
N GLY A 10 1.11 20.05 15.00
CA GLY A 10 1.00 19.07 16.09
C GLY A 10 2.36 18.56 16.58
N LEU A 11 3.29 18.27 15.67
CA LEU A 11 4.66 17.87 16.03
C LEU A 11 5.40 18.98 16.79
N GLU A 12 5.20 20.23 16.37
CA GLU A 12 5.77 21.41 17.01
C GLU A 12 5.16 21.69 18.38
N SER A 13 3.82 21.71 18.48
CA SER A 13 3.11 21.99 19.72
C SER A 13 3.33 20.92 20.78
N CYS A 14 3.46 19.66 20.37
CA CYS A 14 3.86 18.56 21.25
C CYS A 14 5.35 18.55 21.54
N GLY A 15 6.15 19.49 21.03
CA GLY A 15 7.58 19.58 21.34
C GLY A 15 8.37 18.35 20.92
N ILE A 16 8.03 17.74 19.77
CA ILE A 16 8.79 16.63 19.18
C ILE A 16 10.08 17.19 18.54
N PRO A 17 11.26 16.61 18.79
CA PRO A 17 12.53 17.07 18.24
C PRO A 17 12.52 17.08 16.71
N GLU A 18 13.10 18.12 16.11
CA GLU A 18 13.09 18.31 14.65
C GLU A 18 13.63 17.10 13.89
N ARG A 19 14.71 16.49 14.39
CA ARG A 19 15.32 15.27 13.83
C ARG A 19 14.35 14.08 13.70
N MET A 20 13.31 14.03 14.54
CA MET A 20 12.34 12.93 14.59
C MET A 20 11.14 13.18 13.68
N ARG A 21 10.85 14.45 13.36
CA ARG A 21 9.68 14.87 12.58
C ARG A 21 9.68 14.26 11.18
N GLY A 22 10.82 14.26 10.50
CA GLY A 22 10.92 13.72 9.14
C GLY A 22 10.59 12.22 9.05
N GLY A 23 10.91 11.43 10.08
CA GLY A 23 10.52 10.02 10.16
C GLY A 23 9.01 9.84 10.31
N ILE A 24 8.40 10.64 11.19
CA ILE A 24 6.95 10.60 11.46
C ILE A 24 6.16 11.08 10.23
N THR A 25 6.59 12.16 9.59
CA THR A 25 5.92 12.71 8.40
C THR A 25 5.90 11.69 7.25
N ARG A 26 7.05 11.08 6.92
CA ARG A 26 7.12 10.06 5.85
C ARG A 26 6.26 8.84 6.16
N TYR A 27 6.20 8.42 7.43
CA TYR A 27 5.30 7.36 7.84
C TYR A 27 3.82 7.73 7.63
N ILE A 28 3.41 8.93 8.05
CA ILE A 28 2.01 9.36 7.95
C ILE A 28 1.56 9.55 6.50
N PHE A 29 2.39 10.18 5.65
CA PHE A 29 1.98 10.61 4.31
C PHE A 29 2.41 9.66 3.18
N ASP A 30 3.44 8.86 3.41
CA ASP A 30 4.00 7.95 2.39
C ASP A 30 3.96 6.48 2.84
N GLY A 31 3.53 6.21 4.08
CA GLY A 31 3.52 4.85 4.65
C GLY A 31 4.90 4.23 4.82
N ILE A 32 5.98 5.02 4.75
CA ILE A 32 7.35 4.53 4.86
C ILE A 32 7.64 4.17 6.33
N PRO A 33 8.00 2.92 6.66
CA PRO A 33 8.33 2.51 8.01
C PRO A 33 9.49 3.34 8.59
N PRO A 34 9.33 3.97 9.77
CA PRO A 34 10.41 4.70 10.42
C PRO A 34 11.39 3.75 11.14
N GLY A 35 12.40 4.30 11.82
CA GLY A 35 13.32 3.50 12.65
C GLY A 35 12.63 2.82 13.84
N GLU A 36 13.32 1.84 14.44
CA GLU A 36 12.75 0.91 15.43
C GLU A 36 12.12 1.59 16.65
N PHE A 37 12.73 2.66 17.16
CA PHE A 37 12.15 3.44 18.27
C PHE A 37 10.75 3.98 17.94
N LEU A 38 10.60 4.65 16.78
CA LEU A 38 9.32 5.19 16.36
C LEU A 38 8.32 4.07 16.05
N GLN A 39 8.77 2.95 15.47
CA GLN A 39 7.90 1.79 15.29
C GLN A 39 7.36 1.27 16.63
N ALA A 40 8.20 1.17 17.67
CA ALA A 40 7.75 0.74 18.99
C ALA A 40 6.71 1.69 19.59
N VAL A 41 6.92 3.01 19.46
CA VAL A 41 5.94 4.03 19.88
C VAL A 41 4.62 3.88 19.12
N ILE A 42 4.67 3.78 17.79
CA ILE A 42 3.47 3.70 16.93
C ILE A 42 2.68 2.42 17.20
N LYS A 43 3.38 1.30 17.41
CA LYS A 43 2.79 0.00 17.75
C LYS A 43 2.34 -0.09 19.21
N ASN A 44 2.44 1.00 19.97
CA ASN A 44 2.05 1.09 21.38
C ASN A 44 2.75 0.04 22.28
N ASP A 45 4.03 -0.26 21.98
CA ASP A 45 4.88 -1.12 22.81
C ASP A 45 5.78 -0.26 23.69
N LEU A 46 5.28 0.09 24.88
CA LEU A 46 6.01 0.93 25.83
C LEU A 46 7.34 0.30 26.25
N LYS A 47 7.41 -1.02 26.39
CA LYS A 47 8.61 -1.73 26.81
C LYS A 47 9.71 -1.57 25.77
N ALA A 48 9.39 -1.84 24.51
CA ALA A 48 10.33 -1.67 23.41
C ALA A 48 10.70 -0.18 23.21
N ALA A 49 9.72 0.73 23.30
CA ALA A 49 9.96 2.16 23.14
C ALA A 49 10.93 2.71 24.19
N VAL A 50 10.79 2.33 25.46
CA VAL A 50 11.72 2.72 26.53
C VAL A 50 13.11 2.13 26.31
N GLY A 51 13.19 0.87 25.88
CA GLY A 51 14.46 0.18 25.63
C GLY A 51 15.25 0.74 24.44
N LEU A 52 14.55 1.20 23.40
CA LEU A 52 15.16 1.74 22.17
C LEU A 52 15.38 3.26 22.22
N ALA A 53 14.75 3.97 23.15
CA ALA A 53 14.88 5.42 23.28
C ALA A 53 16.29 5.83 23.72
N ASP A 54 16.85 6.81 23.00
CA ASP A 54 17.95 7.64 23.50
C ASP A 54 17.50 8.53 24.66
N ASP A 55 18.44 9.19 25.36
CA ASP A 55 18.15 9.96 26.57
C ASP A 55 17.12 11.06 26.34
N GLU A 56 17.25 11.80 25.23
CA GLU A 56 16.31 12.87 24.86
C GLU A 56 14.90 12.28 24.67
N ASN A 57 14.76 11.26 23.81
CA ASN A 57 13.47 10.66 23.49
C ASN A 57 12.81 10.00 24.71
N ARG A 58 13.60 9.41 25.60
CA ARG A 58 13.11 8.80 26.84
C ARG A 58 12.44 9.83 27.75
N THR A 59 12.97 11.04 27.83
CA THR A 59 12.41 12.12 28.67
C THR A 59 11.08 12.67 28.14
N ILE A 60 10.79 12.48 26.86
CA ILE A 60 9.60 13.03 26.18
C ILE A 60 8.69 11.96 25.58
N LEU A 61 8.83 10.69 25.99
CA LEU A 61 8.02 9.57 25.47
C LEU A 61 6.50 9.86 25.49
N ASN A 62 6.02 10.50 26.56
CA ASN A 62 4.62 10.90 26.69
C ASN A 62 4.17 11.89 25.60
N ARG A 63 5.06 12.74 25.10
CA ARG A 63 4.75 13.72 24.06
C ARG A 63 4.48 13.07 22.71
N TYR A 64 5.16 11.97 22.40
CA TYR A 64 4.85 11.17 21.22
C TYR A 64 3.44 10.58 21.27
N VAL A 65 3.05 10.06 22.44
CA VAL A 65 1.70 9.51 22.66
C VAL A 65 0.65 10.60 22.49
N VAL A 66 0.86 11.78 23.09
CA VAL A 66 -0.03 12.95 22.94
C VAL A 66 -0.14 13.38 21.47
N PHE A 67 0.98 13.39 20.74
CA PHE A 67 0.99 13.71 19.32
C PHE A 67 0.15 12.72 18.51
N PHE A 68 0.44 11.42 18.61
CA PHE A 68 -0.27 10.42 17.82
C PHE A 68 -1.75 10.34 18.18
N TYR A 69 -2.10 10.55 19.45
CA TYR A 69 -3.49 10.53 19.90
C TYR A 69 -4.31 11.73 19.39
N ASN A 70 -3.75 12.95 19.43
CA ASN A 70 -4.51 14.18 19.17
C ASN A 70 -4.31 14.76 17.76
N HIS A 71 -3.19 14.47 17.09
CA HIS A 71 -2.78 15.18 15.89
C HIS A 71 -2.50 14.28 14.68
N ALA A 72 -2.24 12.99 14.88
CA ALA A 72 -2.02 12.07 13.77
C ALA A 72 -3.35 11.51 13.20
N PRO A 73 -3.39 11.12 11.92
CA PRO A 73 -4.59 10.52 11.34
C PRO A 73 -5.05 9.26 12.09
N ALA A 74 -6.36 9.09 12.20
CA ALA A 74 -6.95 7.91 12.83
C ALA A 74 -6.50 6.61 12.12
N GLY A 75 -6.16 5.59 12.90
CA GLY A 75 -5.73 4.28 12.40
C GLY A 75 -4.26 4.18 11.96
N CYS A 76 -3.47 5.26 12.03
CA CYS A 76 -2.04 5.19 11.75
C CYS A 76 -1.18 4.71 12.94
N TRP A 77 -1.77 4.50 14.11
CA TRP A 77 -1.06 4.07 15.32
C TRP A 77 -2.00 3.36 16.29
N GLY A 78 -1.45 2.79 17.36
CA GLY A 78 -2.20 2.20 18.47
C GLY A 78 -1.90 0.72 18.72
N GLY A 79 -1.24 0.06 17.77
CA GLY A 79 -0.92 -1.37 17.84
C GLY A 79 -0.17 -1.86 16.59
N PRO A 80 0.36 -3.08 16.62
CA PRO A 80 1.06 -3.69 15.48
C PRO A 80 0.17 -3.81 14.24
N GLU A 81 -1.10 -4.17 14.42
CA GLU A 81 -2.05 -4.30 13.33
C GLU A 81 -2.32 -2.94 12.64
N GLN A 82 -2.51 -1.87 13.42
CA GLN A 82 -2.72 -0.53 12.86
C GLN A 82 -1.50 -0.06 12.07
N PHE A 83 -0.30 -0.31 12.59
CA PHE A 83 0.94 -0.03 11.88
C PHE A 83 1.04 -0.77 10.56
N GLU A 84 0.83 -2.09 10.56
CA GLU A 84 0.92 -2.94 9.37
C GLU A 84 -0.13 -2.55 8.32
N ASN A 85 -1.37 -2.31 8.75
CA ASN A 85 -2.45 -1.88 7.86
C ASN A 85 -2.16 -0.51 7.25
N TRP A 86 -1.59 0.43 8.02
CA TRP A 86 -1.22 1.75 7.53
C TRP A 86 -0.13 1.64 6.46
N VAL A 87 0.97 0.94 6.73
CA VAL A 87 2.05 0.72 5.76
C VAL A 87 1.53 0.03 4.50
N LYS A 88 0.73 -1.03 4.66
CA LYS A 88 0.14 -1.76 3.54
C LYS A 88 -0.76 -0.90 2.67
N LYS A 89 -1.57 -0.02 3.27
CA LYS A 89 -2.45 0.91 2.54
C LYS A 89 -1.67 1.77 1.53
N PHE A 90 -0.47 2.23 1.89
CA PHE A 90 0.37 3.01 0.97
C PHE A 90 1.10 2.13 -0.04
N ALA A 91 1.57 0.95 0.36
CA ALA A 91 2.15 -0.01 -0.57
C ALA A 91 1.15 -0.50 -1.64
N ASP A 92 -0.14 -0.58 -1.30
CA ASP A 92 -1.20 -0.97 -2.22
C ASP A 92 -1.68 0.19 -3.11
N LYS A 93 -1.48 1.45 -2.70
CA LYS A 93 -1.84 2.64 -3.49
C LYS A 93 -1.14 2.66 -4.85
N ASP A 94 0.10 2.19 -4.89
CA ASP A 94 0.93 2.18 -6.11
C ASP A 94 0.82 0.87 -6.90
N LYS A 95 0.05 -0.11 -6.42
CA LYS A 95 -0.18 -1.34 -7.18
C LYS A 95 -1.17 -1.07 -8.31
N PRO A 96 -0.89 -1.54 -9.55
CA PRO A 96 -1.90 -1.49 -10.59
C PRO A 96 -3.12 -2.27 -10.12
N LYS A 97 -4.29 -1.63 -10.19
CA LYS A 97 -5.55 -2.32 -9.92
C LYS A 97 -5.65 -3.49 -10.89
N LYS A 98 -5.90 -4.67 -10.35
CA LYS A 98 -6.14 -5.85 -11.18
C LYS A 98 -7.47 -5.64 -11.91
N ILE A 99 -7.47 -5.86 -13.21
CA ILE A 99 -8.70 -5.92 -14.00
C ILE A 99 -9.06 -7.37 -14.28
N LYS A 100 -10.35 -7.65 -14.39
CA LYS A 100 -10.88 -8.88 -15.00
C LYS A 100 -11.41 -8.53 -16.37
N LEU A 101 -11.16 -9.40 -17.34
CA LEU A 101 -11.81 -9.36 -18.64
C LEU A 101 -13.04 -10.27 -18.57
N ILE A 102 -14.21 -9.75 -18.92
CA ILE A 102 -15.45 -10.52 -18.90
C ILE A 102 -16.14 -10.51 -20.26
N CYS A 103 -16.86 -11.59 -20.53
CA CYS A 103 -17.69 -11.72 -21.72
C CYS A 103 -18.87 -10.73 -21.67
N PRO A 104 -19.11 -9.93 -22.73
CA PRO A 104 -20.23 -8.97 -22.75
C PRO A 104 -21.61 -9.63 -22.72
N LYS A 105 -21.71 -10.90 -23.13
CA LYS A 105 -22.98 -11.63 -23.23
C LYS A 105 -23.39 -12.35 -21.94
N CYS A 106 -22.46 -13.08 -21.31
CA CYS A 106 -22.76 -13.92 -20.15
C CYS A 106 -22.08 -13.47 -18.85
N GLY A 107 -21.12 -12.52 -18.92
CA GLY A 107 -20.38 -12.04 -17.76
C GLY A 107 -19.31 -12.99 -17.21
N SER A 108 -19.06 -14.13 -17.87
CA SER A 108 -17.97 -15.05 -17.48
C SER A 108 -16.60 -14.40 -17.69
N ASP A 109 -15.64 -14.70 -16.81
CA ASP A 109 -14.22 -14.33 -16.93
C ASP A 109 -13.38 -15.40 -17.66
N ASN A 110 -14.02 -16.48 -18.14
CA ASN A 110 -13.39 -17.51 -18.97
C ASN A 110 -13.35 -17.07 -20.44
N VAL A 111 -12.50 -16.10 -20.72
CA VAL A 111 -12.35 -15.46 -22.03
C VAL A 111 -10.96 -15.71 -22.62
N TRP A 112 -10.88 -15.76 -23.94
CA TRP A 112 -9.66 -16.01 -24.70
C TRP A 112 -9.45 -14.95 -25.78
N LYS A 113 -8.21 -14.83 -26.23
CA LYS A 113 -7.79 -13.97 -27.34
C LYS A 113 -6.84 -14.77 -28.20
N ASP A 114 -6.97 -14.67 -29.51
CA ASP A 114 -6.08 -15.33 -30.44
C ASP A 114 -4.67 -14.73 -30.37
N ALA A 115 -3.69 -15.56 -30.76
CA ALA A 115 -2.31 -15.16 -30.68
C ALA A 115 -1.42 -15.94 -31.64
N ILE A 116 -0.32 -15.31 -32.04
CA ILE A 116 0.78 -15.98 -32.71
C ILE A 116 1.86 -16.33 -31.70
N ALA A 117 2.34 -17.57 -31.78
CA ALA A 117 3.44 -18.09 -30.99
C ALA A 117 4.51 -18.68 -31.91
N TYR A 118 5.77 -18.63 -31.47
CA TYR A 118 6.89 -19.28 -32.15
C TYR A 118 7.47 -20.40 -31.30
N TRP A 119 7.97 -21.45 -31.93
CA TRP A 119 8.70 -22.50 -31.24
C TRP A 119 10.10 -21.99 -30.88
N SER A 120 10.49 -22.09 -29.62
CA SER A 120 11.83 -21.73 -29.13
C SER A 120 12.69 -23.00 -28.99
N PRO A 121 13.56 -23.36 -29.96
CA PRO A 121 14.31 -24.61 -29.89
C PRO A 121 15.23 -24.70 -28.67
N GLU A 122 15.77 -23.58 -28.19
CA GLU A 122 16.63 -23.56 -27.00
C GLU A 122 15.89 -23.93 -25.72
N LYS A 123 14.62 -23.51 -25.61
CA LYS A 123 13.80 -23.72 -24.41
C LYS A 123 12.83 -24.89 -24.55
N GLN A 124 12.72 -25.46 -25.75
CA GLN A 124 11.77 -26.52 -26.11
C GLN A 124 10.33 -26.17 -25.69
N GLU A 125 9.93 -24.93 -25.93
CA GLU A 125 8.60 -24.42 -25.58
C GLU A 125 8.07 -23.46 -26.66
N TRP A 126 6.75 -23.36 -26.77
CA TRP A 126 6.08 -22.31 -27.53
C TRP A 126 6.13 -20.99 -26.75
N LYS A 127 6.52 -19.91 -27.42
CA LYS A 127 6.54 -18.56 -26.84
C LYS A 127 5.56 -17.66 -27.56
N LEU A 128 4.73 -16.97 -26.78
CA LEU A 128 3.83 -15.94 -27.26
C LEU A 128 4.62 -14.80 -27.91
N GLN A 129 4.24 -14.39 -29.12
CA GLN A 129 4.85 -13.28 -29.84
C GLN A 129 3.94 -12.05 -29.86
N ALA A 130 2.66 -12.22 -30.20
CA ALA A 130 1.67 -11.14 -30.21
C ALA A 130 0.25 -11.70 -30.10
N THR A 131 -0.69 -10.88 -29.65
CA THR A 131 -2.14 -11.14 -29.68
C THR A 131 -2.81 -10.35 -30.80
N TYR A 132 -3.88 -10.88 -31.38
CA TYR A 132 -4.66 -10.20 -32.42
C TYR A 132 -6.07 -9.86 -31.92
N ASP A 133 -6.93 -9.31 -32.77
CA ASP A 133 -8.24 -8.77 -32.40
C ASP A 133 -9.31 -9.84 -32.15
N GLN A 134 -9.12 -11.08 -32.60
CA GLN A 134 -10.12 -12.12 -32.39
C GLN A 134 -10.14 -12.57 -30.91
N MET A 135 -11.27 -12.40 -30.26
CA MET A 135 -11.48 -12.82 -28.87
C MET A 135 -12.82 -13.52 -28.69
N GLY A 136 -12.98 -14.20 -27.56
CA GLY A 136 -14.21 -14.94 -27.31
C GLY A 136 -14.34 -15.48 -25.90
N CYS A 137 -15.46 -16.14 -25.64
CA CYS A 137 -15.78 -16.75 -24.35
C CYS A 137 -15.86 -18.27 -24.49
N SER A 138 -15.12 -18.99 -23.64
CA SER A 138 -15.12 -20.45 -23.63
C SER A 138 -16.40 -21.05 -23.01
N ASP A 139 -17.17 -20.27 -22.24
CA ASP A 139 -18.38 -20.77 -21.57
C ASP A 139 -19.63 -20.65 -22.43
N CYS A 140 -19.84 -19.50 -23.10
CA CYS A 140 -21.03 -19.27 -23.92
C CYS A 140 -20.77 -19.37 -25.43
N GLY A 141 -19.50 -19.55 -25.84
CA GLY A 141 -19.10 -19.65 -27.24
C GLY A 141 -19.24 -18.35 -28.03
N GLU A 142 -19.40 -17.21 -27.36
CA GLU A 142 -19.46 -15.92 -28.05
C GLU A 142 -18.10 -15.58 -28.64
N GLU A 143 -18.07 -15.27 -29.93
CA GLU A 143 -16.94 -14.65 -30.62
C GLU A 143 -17.25 -13.15 -30.70
N SER A 144 -16.37 -12.33 -30.15
CA SER A 144 -16.56 -10.89 -29.98
C SER A 144 -15.24 -10.21 -30.29
N ASP A 145 -15.26 -9.01 -30.85
CA ASP A 145 -14.05 -8.18 -31.01
C ASP A 145 -13.80 -7.30 -29.76
N GLU A 146 -14.67 -7.40 -28.75
CA GLU A 146 -14.63 -6.60 -27.52
C GLU A 146 -14.84 -7.47 -26.27
N LEU A 147 -13.97 -7.28 -25.27
CA LEU A 147 -14.12 -7.80 -23.90
C LEU A 147 -14.28 -6.62 -22.95
N ILE A 148 -15.08 -6.80 -21.90
CA ILE A 148 -15.30 -5.73 -20.90
C ILE A 148 -14.23 -5.84 -19.83
N GLU A 149 -13.51 -4.74 -19.61
CA GLU A 149 -12.60 -4.59 -18.46
C GLU A 149 -13.39 -4.14 -17.22
N VAL A 150 -13.30 -4.92 -16.15
CA VAL A 150 -13.86 -4.55 -14.84
C VAL A 150 -12.77 -4.57 -13.77
N GLU A 151 -12.78 -3.64 -12.83
CA GLU A 151 -11.88 -3.70 -11.68
C GLU A 151 -12.18 -4.97 -10.85
N SER A 152 -11.12 -5.73 -10.50
CA SER A 152 -11.21 -7.01 -9.79
C SER A 152 -11.48 -6.87 -8.30
#